data_AF-J0RZL8-F1
#
_entry.id   AF-J0RZL8-F1
#
_cell.length_a   1.000
_cell.length_b   1.000
_cell.length_c   1.000
_cell.angle_alpha   90.00
_cell.angle_beta   90.00
_cell.angle_gamma   90.00
#
_symmetry.space_group_name_H-M   'P 1'
#
loop_
_entity.id
_entity.type
_entity.pdbx_description
1 polymer ?
#
loop_
_entity_poly.entity_id
_entity_poly.type
_entity_poly.pdbx_seq_one_letter_code
_entity_poly.pdbx_strand_id
1 'polypeptide(L)'
;MDMTYQVIALAILVSSTVTGFITFRMLGMKLAPHFGALILALVATLAAVATGIGAIVYAAAFLQVIVALTAFTQMWETLKYSFQTSPGYGPHLALVMMLPVLAVAAVAL
;
A
#
# COMPACT_ATOMS: atom_id res chain seq x y z
N MET A 1 9.79 -9.35 -15.25
CA MET A 1 8.41 -9.38 -14.71
C MET A 1 8.23 -10.66 -13.94
N ASP A 2 8.82 -10.70 -12.75
CA ASP A 2 8.71 -11.87 -11.87
C ASP A 2 7.39 -11.83 -11.08
N MET A 3 6.55 -12.84 -11.32
CA MET A 3 5.24 -13.00 -10.71
C MET A 3 5.33 -13.16 -9.18
N THR A 4 6.44 -13.69 -8.67
CA THR A 4 6.66 -13.92 -7.24
C THR A 4 6.52 -12.62 -6.45
N TYR A 5 7.15 -11.53 -6.92
CA TYR A 5 7.08 -10.24 -6.23
C TYR A 5 5.68 -9.61 -6.27
N GLN A 6 4.91 -9.84 -7.35
CA GLN A 6 3.52 -9.39 -7.42
C GLN A 6 2.61 -10.15 -6.44
N VAL A 7 2.85 -11.44 -6.23
CA VAL A 7 2.10 -12.23 -5.24
C VAL A 7 2.43 -11.78 -3.81
N ILE A 8 3.71 -11.49 -3.51
CA ILE A 8 4.12 -10.93 -2.22
C ILE A 8 3.49 -9.55 -2.01
N ALA A 9 3.52 -8.68 -3.01
CA ALA A 9 2.88 -7.37 -2.96
C ALA A 9 1.36 -7.48 -2.75
N LEU A 10 0.69 -8.45 -3.38
CA LEU A 10 -0.73 -8.72 -3.18
C LEU A 10 -1.02 -9.12 -1.72
N ALA A 11 -0.23 -10.02 -1.14
CA ALA A 11 -0.38 -10.43 0.25
C ALA A 11 -0.24 -9.25 1.23
N ILE A 12 0.72 -8.36 0.95
CA ILE A 12 0.89 -7.12 1.72
C ILE A 12 -0.31 -6.20 1.53
N LEU A 13 -0.79 -5.96 0.32
CA LEU A 13 -1.95 -5.09 0.07
C LEU A 13 -3.22 -5.58 0.76
N VAL A 14 -3.46 -6.90 0.79
CA VAL A 14 -4.56 -7.50 1.55
C VAL A 14 -4.38 -7.22 3.06
N SER A 15 -3.19 -7.47 3.60
CA SER A 15 -2.87 -7.21 5.01
C SER A 15 -2.97 -5.72 5.38
N SER A 16 -2.53 -4.84 4.47
CA SER A 16 -2.62 -3.39 4.58
C SER A 16 -4.07 -2.91 4.51
N THR A 17 -4.97 -3.61 3.84
CA THR A 17 -6.40 -3.28 3.83
C THR A 17 -7.02 -3.50 5.22
N VAL A 18 -6.69 -4.61 5.87
CA VAL A 18 -7.17 -4.94 7.22
C VAL A 18 -6.60 -3.98 8.26
N THR A 19 -5.28 -3.77 8.27
CA THR A 19 -4.62 -2.85 9.20
C THR A 19 -5.00 -1.39 8.94
N GLY A 20 -5.16 -1.02 7.67
CA GLY A 20 -5.65 0.29 7.26
C GLY A 20 -7.03 0.57 7.86
N PHE A 21 -7.93 -0.41 7.89
CA PHE A 21 -9.32 -0.18 8.34
C PHE A 21 -9.36 0.13 9.83
N ILE A 22 -8.53 -0.56 10.61
CA ILE A 22 -8.32 -0.28 12.03
C ILE A 22 -7.77 1.15 12.20
N THR A 23 -6.84 1.57 11.35
CA THR A 23 -6.28 2.92 11.39
C THR A 23 -7.28 4.00 10.99
N PHE A 24 -8.13 3.74 9.98
CA PHE A 24 -9.21 4.63 9.58
C PHE A 24 -10.19 4.90 10.73
N ARG A 25 -10.46 3.89 11.56
CA ARG A 25 -11.27 4.08 12.78
C ARG A 25 -10.61 5.01 13.80
N MET A 26 -9.28 5.07 13.84
CA MET A 26 -8.51 5.91 14.77
C MET A 26 -8.34 7.35 14.27
N LEU A 27 -8.16 7.55 12.96
CA LEU A 27 -7.83 8.86 12.37
C LEU A 27 -8.96 9.47 11.53
N GLY A 28 -10.04 8.73 11.32
CA GLY A 28 -11.23 9.16 10.58
C GLY A 28 -10.98 9.41 9.09
N MET A 29 -11.75 10.34 8.52
CA MET A 29 -11.77 10.65 7.09
C MET A 29 -10.43 11.18 6.52
N LYS A 30 -9.48 11.57 7.37
CA LYS A 30 -8.16 12.02 6.93
C LYS A 30 -7.42 10.97 6.11
N LEU A 31 -7.65 9.68 6.42
CA LEU A 31 -7.06 8.54 5.70
C LEU A 31 -7.78 8.17 4.39
N ALA A 32 -8.89 8.82 4.03
CA ALA A 32 -9.66 8.45 2.84
C ALA A 32 -8.84 8.48 1.53
N PRO A 33 -7.94 9.46 1.28
CA PRO A 33 -7.11 9.47 0.06
C PRO A 33 -6.15 8.27 0.00
N HIS A 34 -5.57 7.90 1.14
CA HIS A 34 -4.69 6.74 1.24
C HIS A 34 -5.46 5.44 0.98
N PHE A 35 -6.67 5.32 1.55
CA PHE A 35 -7.55 4.18 1.31
C PHE A 35 -7.93 4.01 -0.16
N GLY A 36 -8.22 5.10 -0.86
CA GLY A 36 -8.47 5.09 -2.29
C GLY A 36 -7.28 4.53 -3.08
N ALA A 37 -6.07 5.02 -2.77
CA ALA A 37 -4.85 4.51 -3.38
C ALA A 37 -4.64 3.02 -3.10
N LEU A 38 -4.90 2.58 -1.87
CA LEU A 38 -4.72 1.20 -1.43
C LEU A 38 -5.66 0.23 -2.15
N ILE A 39 -6.94 0.59 -2.31
CA ILE A 39 -7.92 -0.22 -3.06
C ILE A 39 -7.54 -0.29 -4.54
N LEU A 40 -7.14 0.84 -5.14
CA LEU A 40 -6.72 0.86 -6.54
C LEU A 40 -5.49 -0.02 -6.77
N ALA A 41 -4.49 0.07 -5.90
CA ALA A 41 -3.30 -0.79 -5.96
C ALA A 41 -3.65 -2.26 -5.76
N LEU A 42 -4.57 -2.59 -4.84
CA LEU A 42 -5.03 -3.96 -4.61
C LEU A 42 -5.66 -4.55 -5.88
N VAL A 43 -6.61 -3.84 -6.49
CA VAL A 43 -7.30 -4.30 -7.70
C VAL A 43 -6.33 -4.43 -8.88
N ALA A 44 -5.45 -3.45 -9.08
CA ALA A 44 -4.45 -3.48 -10.15
C ALA A 44 -3.46 -4.64 -9.97
N THR A 45 -3.01 -4.90 -8.74
CA THR A 45 -2.09 -6.00 -8.42
C THR A 45 -2.78 -7.35 -8.61
N LEU A 46 -4.03 -7.49 -8.20
CA LEU A 46 -4.82 -8.69 -8.47
C LEU A 46 -4.98 -8.94 -9.97
N ALA A 47 -5.30 -7.90 -10.75
CA ALA A 47 -5.39 -8.00 -12.21
C ALA A 47 -4.04 -8.34 -12.85
N ALA A 48 -2.93 -7.77 -12.35
CA ALA A 48 -1.58 -8.09 -12.80
C ALA A 48 -1.25 -9.58 -12.57
N VAL A 49 -1.55 -10.11 -11.38
CA VAL A 49 -1.35 -11.53 -11.04
C VAL A 49 -2.23 -12.45 -11.90
N ALA A 50 -3.49 -12.08 -12.11
CA ALA A 50 -4.44 -12.90 -12.86
C ALA A 50 -4.15 -12.96 -14.36
N THR A 51 -3.62 -11.88 -14.94
CA THR A 51 -3.46 -11.76 -16.40
C THR A 51 -2.01 -11.90 -16.87
N GLY A 52 -1.03 -11.57 -16.04
CA GLY A 52 0.38 -11.51 -16.43
C GLY A 52 0.70 -10.45 -17.50
N ILE A 53 -0.25 -9.58 -17.85
CA ILE A 53 -0.06 -8.58 -18.90
C ILE A 53 0.89 -7.49 -18.41
N GLY A 54 2.02 -7.32 -19.10
CA GLY A 54 3.09 -6.43 -18.64
C GLY A 54 2.64 -4.98 -18.39
N ALA A 55 1.76 -4.43 -19.22
CA ALA A 55 1.21 -3.09 -19.01
C ALA A 55 0.44 -2.96 -17.68
N ILE A 56 -0.30 -4.00 -17.28
CA ILE A 56 -1.04 -4.05 -16.02
C ILE A 56 -0.08 -4.18 -14.84
N VAL A 57 1.00 -4.96 -15.00
CA VAL A 57 2.05 -5.09 -13.97
C VAL A 57 2.75 -3.74 -13.70
N TYR A 58 3.07 -2.97 -14.75
CA TYR A 58 3.62 -1.62 -14.57
C TYR A 58 2.64 -0.66 -13.88
N ALA A 59 1.35 -0.71 -14.26
CA ALA A 59 0.32 0.09 -13.61
C ALA A 59 0.16 -0.27 -12.12
N ALA A 60 0.18 -1.57 -11.79
CA ALA A 60 0.14 -2.06 -10.41
C ALA A 60 1.36 -1.58 -9.61
N ALA A 61 2.58 -1.74 -10.16
CA ALA A 61 3.82 -1.29 -9.54
C ALA A 61 3.81 0.23 -9.27
N PHE A 62 3.31 1.03 -10.21
CA PHE A 62 3.13 2.47 -10.01
C PHE A 62 2.17 2.77 -8.85
N LEU A 63 0.99 2.13 -8.82
CA LEU A 63 0.01 2.34 -7.76
C LEU A 63 0.52 1.87 -6.39
N GLN A 64 1.31 0.80 -6.33
CA GLN A 64 1.98 0.33 -5.11
C GLN A 64 2.91 1.41 -4.51
N VAL A 65 3.62 2.17 -5.35
CA VAL A 65 4.43 3.31 -4.91
C VAL A 65 3.56 4.46 -4.41
N ILE A 66 2.44 4.75 -5.08
CA ILE A 66 1.48 5.77 -4.65
C ILE A 66 0.88 5.44 -3.28
N VAL A 67 0.64 4.16 -2.96
CA VAL A 67 0.20 3.73 -1.63
C VAL A 67 1.21 4.12 -0.56
N ALA A 68 2.50 3.85 -0.78
CA ALA A 68 3.55 4.22 0.17
C ALA A 68 3.65 5.75 0.36
N LEU A 69 3.57 6.53 -0.73
CA LEU A 69 3.62 7.99 -0.67
C LEU A 69 2.44 8.57 0.10
N THR A 70 1.22 8.09 -0.16
CA THR A 70 0.02 8.54 0.55
C THR A 70 -0.02 8.10 2.01
N ALA A 71 0.61 6.98 2.37
CA ALA A 71 0.76 6.58 3.76
C ALA A 71 1.69 7.54 4.53
N PHE A 72 2.75 8.03 3.86
CA PHE A 72 3.74 8.94 4.43
C PHE A 72 3.18 10.33 4.71
N THR A 73 2.36 10.88 3.80
CA THR A 73 1.73 12.19 4.03
C THR A 73 0.80 12.17 5.25
N GLN A 74 0.14 11.03 5.49
CA GLN A 74 -0.73 10.82 6.64
C GLN A 74 0.05 10.55 7.95
N MET A 75 1.24 9.94 7.85
CA MET A 75 2.13 9.75 8.99
C MET A 75 2.51 11.08 9.64
N TRP A 76 2.81 12.12 8.84
CA TRP A 76 3.23 13.41 9.38
C TRP A 76 2.15 14.07 10.23
N GLU A 77 0.89 14.03 9.77
CA GLU A 77 -0.23 14.52 10.56
C GLU A 77 -0.42 13.73 11.85
N THR A 78 -0.29 12.40 11.78
CA THR A 78 -0.45 11.51 12.93
C THR A 78 0.64 11.76 13.98
N LEU A 79 1.90 11.91 13.56
CA LEU A 79 3.02 12.25 14.44
C LEU A 79 2.83 13.63 15.07
N LYS A 80 2.35 14.62 14.32
CA LYS A 80 2.21 16.00 14.81
C LYS A 80 1.04 16.18 15.77
N TYR A 81 -0.09 15.52 15.53
CA TYR A 81 -1.36 15.80 16.22
C TYR A 81 -1.86 14.64 17.09
N SER A 82 -1.24 13.47 17.03
CA SER A 82 -1.74 12.25 17.67
C SER A 82 -0.62 11.35 18.20
N PHE A 83 0.37 11.94 18.88
CA PHE A 83 1.60 11.26 19.32
C PHE A 83 1.35 10.04 20.24
N GLN A 84 0.27 10.04 21.03
CA GLN A 84 -0.05 8.94 21.94
C GLN A 84 -0.66 7.72 21.22
N THR A 85 -1.28 7.92 20.06
CA THR A 85 -1.90 6.87 19.25
C THR A 85 -1.11 6.54 17.99
N SER A 86 -0.08 7.33 17.67
CA SER A 86 0.83 7.11 16.54
C SER A 86 1.53 5.75 16.52
N PRO A 87 1.88 5.10 17.65
CA PRO A 87 2.45 3.75 17.60
C PRO A 87 1.51 2.71 16.99
N GLY A 88 0.19 2.92 17.08
CA GLY A 88 -0.82 2.04 16.48
C GLY A 88 -0.81 2.05 14.94
N TYR A 89 -0.25 3.09 14.31
CA TYR A 89 -0.09 3.16 12.85
C TYR A 89 1.22 2.53 12.35
N GLY A 90 2.19 2.32 13.25
CA GLY A 90 3.50 1.77 12.91
C GLY A 90 3.47 0.44 12.13
N PRO A 91 2.66 -0.57 12.54
CA PRO A 91 2.56 -1.82 11.81
C PRO A 91 2.02 -1.65 10.39
N HIS A 92 1.06 -0.75 10.19
CA HIS A 92 0.53 -0.46 8.86
C HIS A 92 1.60 0.16 7.96
N LEU A 93 2.30 1.19 8.46
CA LEU A 93 3.42 1.83 7.77
C LEU A 93 4.51 0.84 7.37
N ALA A 94 4.91 -0.05 8.28
CA ALA A 94 5.91 -1.07 8.00
C ALA A 94 5.52 -1.96 6.82
N LEU A 95 4.24 -2.34 6.71
CA LEU A 95 3.71 -3.13 5.59
C LEU A 95 3.74 -2.34 4.28
N VAL A 96 3.12 -1.15 4.24
CA VAL A 96 3.02 -0.37 2.99
C VAL A 96 4.39 0.12 2.50
N MET A 97 5.37 0.30 3.39
CA MET A 97 6.73 0.68 3.00
C MET A 97 7.55 -0.45 2.37
N MET A 98 7.07 -1.71 2.40
CA MET A 98 7.68 -2.79 1.61
C MET A 98 7.28 -2.72 0.13
N LEU A 99 6.14 -2.09 -0.19
CA LEU A 99 5.58 -2.06 -1.53
C LEU A 99 6.49 -1.42 -2.59
N PRO A 100 7.22 -0.31 -2.34
CA PRO A 100 8.11 0.27 -3.34
C PRO A 100 9.25 -0.67 -3.75
N VAL A 101 9.82 -1.42 -2.79
CA VAL A 101 10.90 -2.37 -3.06
C VAL A 101 10.37 -3.53 -3.92
N LEU A 102 9.20 -4.05 -3.58
CA LEU A 102 8.55 -5.12 -4.33
C LEU A 102 8.09 -4.67 -5.72
N ALA A 103 7.62 -3.42 -5.85
CA ALA A 103 7.25 -2.82 -7.12
C ALA A 103 8.45 -2.77 -8.07
N VAL A 104 9.61 -2.31 -7.58
CA VAL A 104 10.86 -2.29 -8.33
C VAL A 104 11.29 -3.72 -8.70
N ALA A 105 11.30 -4.64 -7.74
CA ALA A 105 11.68 -6.03 -7.98
C ALA A 105 10.77 -6.69 -9.04
N ALA A 106 9.46 -6.43 -9.00
CA ALA A 106 8.52 -7.02 -9.94
C ALA A 106 8.70 -6.55 -11.40
N VAL A 107 9.21 -5.33 -11.62
CA VAL A 107 9.37 -4.76 -12.97
C VAL A 107 10.82 -4.81 -13.48
N ALA A 108 11.81 -4.77 -12.60
CA ALA A 108 13.23 -4.70 -12.94
C ALA A 108 13.93 -6.08 -12.98
N LEU A 109 13.35 -7.09 -12.31
CA LEU A 109 13.82 -8.49 -12.31
C LEU A 109 12.84 -9.37 -13.12
#